data_AF-A0A4R3NDP8-F1
#
_entry.id   AF-A0A4R3NDP8-F1
#
_cell.length_a   1.000
_cell.length_b   1.000
_cell.length_c   1.000
_cell.angle_alpha   90.00
_cell.angle_beta   90.00
_cell.angle_gamma   90.00
#
_symmetry.space_group_name_H-M   'P 1'
#
loop_
_entity.id
_entity.type
_entity.pdbx_description
1 polymer ?
#
loop_
_entity_poly.entity_id
_entity_poly.type
_entity_poly.pdbx_seq_one_letter_code
_entity_poly.pdbx_strand_id
1 'polypeptide(L)'
;MNQIVIDSPVTKRKGVFARAWQSLNTKAAKSIYCYVVAPLILWIAARGFAQAADLAKAGTKDAEDTFGATSSVMYYIMIAEALLIFIAFMKSQNPAILLLIPVFIVGTKIVFGLIGSAPTA
;
A
#
# COMPACT_ATOMS: atom_id res chain seq x y z
N MET A 1 -48.96 -9.09 21.48
CA MET A 1 -48.03 -9.35 20.36
C MET A 1 -46.61 -9.32 20.93
N ASN A 2 -46.03 -10.48 21.26
CA ASN A 2 -44.66 -10.55 21.77
C ASN A 2 -43.68 -10.47 20.60
N GLN A 3 -42.85 -9.43 20.57
CA GLN A 3 -41.76 -9.33 19.61
C GLN A 3 -40.68 -10.35 19.97
N ILE A 4 -40.39 -11.24 19.02
CA ILE A 4 -39.25 -12.14 19.09
C ILE A 4 -37.99 -11.28 18.91
N VAL A 5 -37.34 -10.93 20.01
CA VAL A 5 -36.02 -10.29 19.98
C VAL A 5 -35.00 -11.38 19.63
N ILE A 6 -34.62 -11.46 18.36
CA ILE A 6 -33.55 -12.35 17.89
C ILE A 6 -32.21 -11.71 18.27
N ASP A 7 -31.74 -11.98 19.49
CA ASP A 7 -30.41 -11.57 19.96
C ASP A 7 -29.36 -12.55 19.41
N SER A 8 -28.97 -12.36 18.14
CA SER A 8 -27.97 -13.19 17.48
C SER A 8 -26.57 -12.54 17.53
N PRO A 9 -25.48 -13.32 17.65
CA PRO A 9 -24.11 -12.77 17.64
C PRO A 9 -23.70 -12.15 16.29
N VAL A 10 -24.58 -12.21 15.28
CA VAL A 10 -24.38 -11.65 13.96
C VAL A 10 -24.78 -10.17 13.91
N THR A 11 -25.82 -9.76 14.65
CA THR A 11 -26.28 -8.37 14.74
C THR A 11 -25.42 -7.50 15.67
N LYS A 12 -24.61 -8.12 16.54
CA LYS A 12 -23.69 -7.44 17.47
C LYS A 12 -22.25 -7.27 16.94
N ARG A 13 -22.00 -7.57 15.66
CA ARG A 13 -20.64 -7.47 15.09
C ARG A 13 -20.32 -6.00 14.77
N LYS A 14 -19.49 -5.36 15.59
CA LYS A 14 -18.85 -4.08 15.25
C LYS A 14 -18.27 -4.16 13.83
N GLY A 15 -18.51 -3.13 13.01
CA GLY A 15 -18.05 -3.10 11.61
C GLY A 15 -16.53 -3.29 11.47
N VAL A 16 -16.09 -3.69 10.28
CA VAL A 16 -14.67 -4.02 9.98
C VAL A 16 -13.74 -2.86 10.39
N PHE A 17 -14.16 -1.61 10.13
CA PHE A 17 -13.43 -0.41 10.53
C PHE A 17 -13.35 -0.23 12.05
N ALA A 18 -14.45 -0.47 12.78
CA ALA A 18 -14.45 -0.37 14.24
C ALA A 18 -13.58 -1.45 14.90
N ARG A 19 -13.46 -2.63 14.26
CA ARG A 19 -12.57 -3.72 14.69
C ARG A 19 -11.10 -3.40 14.41
N ALA A 20 -10.80 -2.88 13.22
CA ALA A 20 -9.45 -2.42 12.87
C ALA A 20 -8.98 -1.25 13.77
N TRP A 21 -9.89 -0.33 14.10
CA TRP A 21 -9.61 0.77 15.02
C TRP A 21 -9.34 0.29 16.45
N GLN A 22 -10.06 -0.75 16.91
CA GLN A 22 -9.77 -1.36 18.20
C GLN A 22 -8.44 -2.12 18.21
N SER A 23 -8.01 -2.76 17.11
CA SER A 23 -6.69 -3.41 17.05
C SER A 23 -5.52 -2.41 17.09
N LEU A 24 -5.74 -1.17 16.66
CA LEU A 24 -4.77 -0.08 16.76
C LEU A 24 -4.68 0.54 18.16
N ASN A 25 -5.61 0.24 19.07
CA ASN A 25 -5.62 0.75 20.44
C ASN A 25 -4.95 -0.20 21.44
N THR A 26 -3.91 -0.92 21.00
CA THR A 26 -3.06 -1.73 21.86
C THR A 26 -1.82 -0.94 22.26
N LYS A 27 -1.21 -1.24 23.42
CA LYS A 27 0.00 -0.55 23.90
C LYS A 27 1.16 -0.65 22.89
N ALA A 28 1.27 -1.79 22.20
CA ALA A 28 2.25 -2.02 21.14
C ALA A 28 2.00 -1.16 19.89
N ALA A 29 0.74 -1.02 19.46
CA ALA A 29 0.41 -0.14 18.33
C ALA A 29 0.68 1.34 18.66
N LYS A 30 0.41 1.77 19.90
CA LYS A 30 0.75 3.12 20.38
C LYS A 30 2.26 3.35 20.45
N SER A 31 3.05 2.38 20.89
CA SER A 31 4.52 2.52 20.91
C SER A 31 5.09 2.57 19.50
N ILE A 32 4.64 1.72 18.58
CA ILE A 32 5.07 1.77 17.17
C ILE A 32 4.67 3.11 16.54
N TYR A 33 3.46 3.60 16.82
CA TYR A 33 3.03 4.89 16.33
C TYR A 33 3.90 6.04 16.84
N CYS A 34 4.16 6.12 18.15
CA CYS A 34 4.96 7.20 18.72
C CYS A 34 6.45 7.12 18.35
N TYR A 35 7.03 5.92 18.28
CA TYR A 35 8.49 5.78 18.09
C TYR A 35 8.90 5.58 16.64
N VAL A 36 8.01 5.13 15.76
CA VAL A 36 8.33 4.88 14.35
C VAL A 36 7.54 5.81 13.46
N VAL A 37 6.21 5.80 13.56
CA VAL A 37 5.35 6.50 12.60
C VAL A 37 5.40 8.01 12.77
N ALA A 38 5.30 8.52 14.01
CA ALA A 38 5.35 9.95 14.30
C ALA A 38 6.67 10.63 13.87
N PRO A 39 7.87 10.08 14.17
CA PRO A 39 9.11 10.65 13.66
C PRO A 39 9.26 10.50 12.15
N LEU A 40 8.72 9.45 11.53
CA LEU A 40 8.68 9.30 10.06
C LEU A 40 7.83 10.39 9.41
N ILE A 41 6.62 10.63 9.93
CA ILE A 41 5.73 11.68 9.43
C ILE A 41 6.38 13.05 9.63
N LEU A 42 7.00 13.29 10.79
CA LEU A 42 7.73 14.53 11.07
C LEU A 42 8.91 14.72 10.10
N TRP A 43 9.64 13.65 9.78
CA TRP A 43 10.75 13.69 8.84
C TRP A 43 10.30 13.96 7.40
N ILE A 44 9.20 13.33 6.96
CA ILE A 44 8.59 13.59 5.65
C ILE A 44 8.08 15.04 5.57
N ALA A 45 7.43 15.53 6.62
CA ALA A 45 6.97 16.92 6.69
C ALA A 45 8.15 17.91 6.68
N ALA A 46 9.21 17.63 7.43
CA ALA A 46 10.42 18.45 7.47
C ALA A 46 11.13 18.54 6.11
N ARG A 47 11.13 17.45 5.33
CA ARG A 47 11.62 17.46 3.93
C ARG A 47 10.81 18.38 3.01
N GLY A 48 9.53 18.61 3.30
CA GLY A 48 8.68 19.52 2.54
C GLY A 48 8.90 21.01 2.86
N PHE A 49 9.30 21.35 4.09
CA PHE A 49 9.46 22.73 4.55
C PHE A 49 10.88 23.30 4.39
N ALA A 50 11.91 22.48 4.55
CA ALA A 50 13.27 22.87 4.24
C ALA A 50 13.58 22.42 2.82
N GLN A 51 13.81 23.34 1.89
CA GLN A 51 14.37 23.06 0.56
C GLN A 51 15.81 22.49 0.69
N ALA A 52 15.95 21.31 1.29
CA ALA A 52 17.14 20.48 1.21
C ALA A 52 17.16 19.71 -0.12
N ALA A 53 16.70 20.37 -1.20
CA ALA A 53 16.67 19.81 -2.54
C ALA A 53 18.07 19.43 -3.03
N ASP A 54 19.12 20.07 -2.51
CA ASP A 54 20.50 19.85 -2.90
C ASP A 54 21.12 18.60 -2.24
N LEU A 55 21.05 18.47 -0.90
CA LEU A 55 21.53 17.26 -0.20
C LEU A 55 20.70 16.02 -0.52
N ALA A 56 19.40 16.18 -0.80
CA ALA A 56 18.53 15.06 -1.20
C ALA A 56 18.68 14.67 -2.68
N LYS A 57 19.26 15.54 -3.52
CA LYS A 57 19.47 15.28 -4.97
C LYS A 57 20.39 14.10 -5.23
N ALA A 58 21.35 13.86 -4.34
CA ALA A 58 22.21 12.68 -4.43
C ALA A 58 21.40 11.38 -4.29
N GLY A 59 20.40 11.36 -3.40
CA GLY A 59 19.58 10.18 -3.13
C GLY A 59 18.42 9.96 -4.11
N THR A 60 18.03 10.96 -4.91
CA THR A 60 16.96 10.79 -5.89
C THR A 60 17.40 9.88 -7.04
N LYS A 61 18.66 9.95 -7.46
CA LYS A 61 19.20 9.09 -8.52
C LYS A 61 19.27 7.62 -8.09
N ASP A 62 19.78 7.36 -6.88
CA ASP A 62 19.82 6.00 -6.33
C ASP A 62 18.41 5.41 -6.12
N ALA A 63 17.45 6.25 -5.73
CA ALA A 63 16.05 5.85 -5.62
C ALA A 63 15.43 5.56 -6.98
N GLU A 64 15.76 6.34 -8.02
CA GLU A 64 15.31 6.09 -9.39
C GLU A 64 15.93 4.82 -9.96
N ASP A 65 17.20 4.55 -9.72
CA ASP A 65 17.86 3.32 -10.18
C ASP A 65 17.29 2.09 -9.42
N THR A 66 16.85 2.26 -8.17
CA THR A 66 16.27 1.17 -7.35
C THR A 66 14.78 0.94 -7.60
N PHE A 67 14.00 1.99 -7.88
CA PHE A 67 12.54 1.91 -8.01
C PHE A 67 12.04 2.34 -9.39
N GLY A 68 12.92 2.57 -10.36
CA GLY A 68 12.55 3.04 -11.69
C GLY A 68 11.84 2.02 -12.56
N ALA A 69 11.31 2.48 -13.69
CA ALA A 69 10.54 1.69 -14.65
C ALA A 69 11.33 0.59 -15.39
N THR A 70 12.64 0.51 -15.18
CA THR A 70 13.52 -0.54 -15.69
C THR A 70 14.26 -1.28 -14.56
N SER A 71 13.91 -0.99 -13.30
CA SER A 71 14.60 -1.56 -12.15
C SER A 71 14.21 -3.01 -11.86
N SER A 72 15.13 -3.74 -11.23
CA SER A 72 14.93 -5.11 -10.76
C SER A 72 13.77 -5.22 -9.77
N VAL A 73 13.54 -4.19 -8.94
CA VAL A 73 12.40 -4.16 -8.01
C VAL A 73 11.08 -4.22 -8.77
N MET A 74 10.95 -3.47 -9.87
CA MET A 74 9.72 -3.50 -10.65
C MET A 74 9.52 -4.84 -11.35
N TYR A 75 10.61 -5.48 -11.81
CA TYR A 75 10.56 -6.83 -12.35
C TYR A 75 10.05 -7.85 -11.32
N TYR A 76 10.55 -7.80 -10.07
CA TYR A 76 10.07 -8.68 -9.02
C TYR A 76 8.60 -8.45 -8.66
N ILE A 77 8.13 -7.19 -8.65
CA ILE A 77 6.72 -6.87 -8.44
C ILE A 77 5.85 -7.47 -9.57
N MET A 78 6.30 -7.37 -10.82
CA MET A 78 5.58 -7.96 -11.96
C MET A 78 5.48 -9.49 -11.87
N ILE A 79 6.56 -10.16 -11.47
CA ILE A 79 6.53 -11.63 -11.26
C ILE A 79 5.63 -11.99 -10.08
N ALA A 80 5.75 -11.29 -8.96
CA ALA A 80 4.96 -11.56 -7.77
C ALA A 80 3.46 -11.45 -8.06
N GLU A 81 3.04 -10.42 -8.78
CA GLU A 81 1.64 -10.27 -9.19
C GLU A 81 1.18 -11.41 -10.10
N ALA A 82 1.96 -11.76 -11.12
CA ALA A 82 1.60 -12.87 -12.02
C ALA A 82 1.39 -14.19 -11.25
N LEU A 83 2.24 -14.47 -10.26
CA LEU A 83 2.09 -15.64 -9.38
C LEU A 83 0.84 -15.53 -8.48
N LEU A 84 0.58 -14.36 -7.88
CA LEU A 84 -0.60 -14.16 -7.03
C LEU A 84 -1.90 -14.29 -7.81
N ILE A 85 -1.97 -13.72 -9.02
CA ILE A 85 -3.10 -13.87 -9.92
C ILE A 85 -3.27 -15.33 -10.32
N PHE A 86 -2.18 -16.05 -10.60
CA PHE A 86 -2.25 -17.47 -10.95
C PHE A 86 -2.78 -18.33 -9.79
N ILE A 87 -2.33 -18.06 -8.56
CA ILE A 87 -2.85 -18.72 -7.35
C ILE A 87 -4.33 -18.39 -7.15
N ALA A 88 -4.72 -17.12 -7.34
CA ALA A 88 -6.11 -16.68 -7.25
C ALA A 88 -6.99 -17.35 -8.32
N PHE A 89 -6.46 -17.52 -9.54
CA PHE A 89 -7.10 -18.27 -10.61
C PHE A 89 -7.29 -19.74 -10.25
N MET A 90 -6.26 -20.41 -9.71
CA MET A 90 -6.39 -21.81 -9.26
C MET A 90 -7.46 -21.98 -8.18
N LYS A 91 -7.56 -21.02 -7.25
CA LYS A 91 -8.55 -21.05 -6.17
C LYS A 91 -9.98 -20.76 -6.65
N SER A 92 -10.15 -19.79 -7.55
CA SER A 92 -11.48 -19.33 -7.96
C SER A 92 -11.99 -20.00 -9.25
N GLN A 93 -11.12 -20.61 -10.04
CA GLN A 93 -11.39 -21.17 -11.38
C GLN A 93 -12.13 -20.19 -12.31
N ASN A 94 -12.01 -18.89 -12.06
CA ASN A 94 -12.67 -17.83 -12.82
C ASN A 94 -11.68 -17.21 -13.83
N PRO A 95 -11.90 -17.37 -15.15
CA PRO A 95 -10.98 -16.84 -16.17
C PRO A 95 -10.91 -15.31 -16.17
N ALA A 96 -11.90 -14.60 -15.63
CA ALA A 96 -11.87 -13.15 -15.53
C ALA A 96 -10.71 -12.63 -14.66
N ILE A 97 -10.19 -13.45 -13.73
CA ILE A 97 -9.06 -13.08 -12.89
C ILE A 97 -7.77 -12.89 -13.71
N LEU A 98 -7.62 -13.58 -14.85
CA LEU A 98 -6.45 -13.42 -15.70
C LEU A 98 -6.40 -12.03 -16.39
N LEU A 99 -7.54 -11.34 -16.51
CA LEU A 99 -7.57 -9.96 -17.02
C LEU A 99 -6.87 -8.97 -16.10
N LEU A 100 -6.66 -9.31 -14.82
CA LEU A 100 -5.90 -8.48 -13.90
C LEU A 100 -4.44 -8.35 -14.33
N ILE A 101 -3.87 -9.33 -15.06
CA ILE A 101 -2.47 -9.31 -15.49
C ILE A 101 -2.18 -8.09 -16.40
N PRO A 102 -2.84 -7.92 -17.57
CA PRO A 102 -2.58 -6.76 -18.42
C PRO A 102 -2.96 -5.44 -17.76
N VAL A 103 -4.05 -5.41 -16.98
CA VAL A 103 -4.49 -4.19 -16.26
C VAL A 103 -3.43 -3.75 -15.25
N PHE A 104 -2.87 -4.69 -14.48
CA PHE A 104 -1.83 -4.40 -13.51
C PHE A 104 -0.51 -3.97 -14.16
N ILE A 105 -0.11 -4.59 -15.27
CA ILE A 105 1.09 -4.20 -16.01
C ILE A 105 0.98 -2.76 -16.50
N VAL A 106 -0.14 -2.38 -17.11
CA VAL A 106 -0.34 -1.00 -17.59
C VAL A 106 -0.40 -0.03 -16.41
N GLY A 107 -1.14 -0.37 -15.34
CA GLY A 107 -1.25 0.46 -14.15
C GLY A 107 0.10 0.73 -13.48
N THR A 108 0.92 -0.30 -13.29
CA THR A 108 2.26 -0.16 -12.72
C THR A 108 3.17 0.69 -13.63
N LYS A 109 3.16 0.47 -14.94
CA LYS A 109 3.92 1.31 -15.87
C LYS A 109 3.52 2.79 -15.82
N ILE A 110 2.23 3.09 -15.68
CA ILE A 110 1.75 4.48 -15.54
C ILE A 110 2.22 5.08 -14.21
N VAL A 111 2.05 4.37 -13.09
CA VAL A 111 2.43 4.87 -11.77
C VAL A 111 3.93 5.13 -11.69
N PHE A 112 4.76 4.19 -12.13
CA PHE A 112 6.22 4.36 -12.16
C PHE A 112 6.66 5.41 -13.19
N GLY A 113 5.93 5.54 -14.31
CA GLY A 113 6.16 6.61 -15.30
C GLY A 113 5.85 8.01 -14.76
N LEU A 114 4.84 8.16 -13.91
CA LEU A 114 4.53 9.43 -13.25
C LEU A 114 5.60 9.82 -12.22
N ILE A 115 6.14 8.84 -11.49
CA ILE A 115 7.20 9.09 -10.50
C ILE A 115 8.52 9.47 -11.18
N GLY A 116 8.87 8.83 -12.30
CA GLY A 116 10.07 9.17 -13.08
C GLY A 116 9.96 10.45 -13.92
N SER A 117 8.75 10.98 -14.13
CA SER A 117 8.50 12.23 -14.87
C SER A 117 8.18 13.42 -13.96
N ALA A 118 8.25 13.25 -12.63
CA ALA A 118 8.11 14.36 -11.70
C ALA A 118 9.16 15.44 -12.03
N PRO A 119 8.75 16.69 -12.29
CA PRO A 119 9.65 17.72 -12.76
C PRO A 119 10.73 17.96 -11.70
N THR A 120 11.99 17.84 -12.12
CA THR A 120 13.13 18.36 -11.39
C THR A 120 12.98 19.88 -11.29
N ALA A 121 12.36 20.35 -10.22
CA ALA A 121 12.49 21.74 -9.77
C ALA A 121 13.86 21.95 -9.12
#